data_AF-X5CZU3-F1
#
_entry.id   AF-X5CZU3-F1
#
_cell.length_a   1.000
_cell.length_b   1.000
_cell.length_c   1.000
_cell.angle_alpha   90.00
_cell.angle_beta   90.00
_cell.angle_gamma   90.00
#
_symmetry.space_group_name_H-M   'P 1'
#
loop_
_entity.id
_entity.type
_entity.pdbx_description
1 polymer ?
#
loop_
_entity_poly.entity_id
_entity_poly.type
_entity_poly.pdbx_seq_one_letter_code
_entity_poly.pdbx_strand_id
1 'polypeptide(L)' 'MILILLGSPGIGKGTQAAVLSDVLKIHHVATGDIFRKNFKENTKLGKESKKFIAQGKLVP' A
#
# COMPACT_ATOMS: atom_id res chain seq x y z
N MET A 1 -7.60 3.63 -16.64
CA MET A 1 -6.34 4.41 -16.59
C MET A 1 -5.50 3.89 -15.44
N ILE A 2 -4.20 3.68 -15.64
CA ILE A 2 -3.26 3.24 -14.59
C ILE A 2 -2.24 4.37 -14.41
N LEU A 3 -2.10 4.84 -13.18
CA LEU A 3 -1.19 5.93 -12.81
C LEU A 3 -0.23 5.44 -11.72
N ILE A 4 1.06 5.69 -11.90
CA ILE A 4 2.10 5.34 -10.92
C ILE A 4 2.74 6.63 -10.41
N LEU A 5 2.61 6.91 -9.12
CA LEU A 5 3.24 8.06 -8.48
C LEU A 5 4.61 7.68 -7.88
N LEU A 6 5.67 8.20 -8.48
CA LEU A 6 7.05 8.03 -8.01
C LEU A 6 7.57 9.31 -7.34
N GLY A 7 8.52 9.15 -6.42
CA GLY A 7 9.14 10.29 -5.72
C GLY A 7 9.73 9.89 -4.37
N SER A 8 10.59 10.74 -3.82
CA SER A 8 11.27 10.51 -2.53
C SER A 8 10.27 10.38 -1.35
N PRO A 9 10.66 9.73 -0.23
CA PRO A 9 9.89 9.79 1.01
C PRO A 9 9.68 11.24 1.46
N GLY A 10 8.49 11.57 1.99
CA GLY A 10 8.19 12.92 2.50
C GLY A 10 7.71 13.95 1.47
N ILE A 11 7.82 13.68 0.16
CA ILE A 11 7.40 14.63 -0.91
C ILE A 11 5.87 14.79 -1.07
N GLY A 12 5.06 14.19 -0.19
CA GLY A 12 3.60 14.34 -0.23
C GLY A 12 2.87 13.50 -1.29
N LYS A 13 3.47 12.41 -1.79
CA LYS A 13 2.82 11.52 -2.78
C LYS A 13 1.44 11.03 -2.35
N GLY A 14 1.27 10.67 -1.07
CA GLY A 14 -0.02 10.21 -0.55
C GLY A 14 -1.09 11.29 -0.62
N THR A 15 -0.72 12.54 -0.30
CA THR A 15 -1.61 13.71 -0.43
C THR A 15 -2.02 13.91 -1.88
N GLN A 16 -1.07 13.89 -2.82
CA GLN A 16 -1.36 14.05 -4.24
C GLN A 16 -2.17 12.88 -4.80
N ALA A 17 -1.89 11.65 -4.37
CA ALA A 17 -2.64 10.47 -4.79
C ALA A 17 -4.11 10.53 -4.36
N ALA A 18 -4.40 11.05 -3.16
CA ALA A 18 -5.76 11.25 -2.68
C ALA A 18 -6.53 12.28 -3.53
N VAL A 19 -5.90 13.42 -3.84
CA VAL A 19 -6.49 14.45 -4.72
C VAL A 19 -6.75 13.89 -6.12
N LEU A 20 -5.77 13.20 -6.72
CA LEU A 20 -5.90 12.61 -8.05
C LEU A 20 -6.96 11.50 -8.09
N SER A 21 -7.07 10.69 -7.04
CA SER A 21 -8.10 9.66 -6.92
C SER A 21 -9.50 10.26 -6.98
N ASP A 22 -9.74 11.39 -6.30
CA ASP A 22 -11.05 12.04 -6.30
C ASP A 22 -11.36 12.74 -7.64
N VAL A 23 -10.39 13.48 -8.20
CA VAL A 23 -10.57 14.21 -9.46
C VAL A 23 -10.76 13.26 -10.64
N LEU A 24 -9.94 12.21 -10.71
CA LEU A 24 -9.94 11.26 -11.84
C LEU A 24 -10.90 10.08 -11.63
N LYS A 25 -11.56 10.01 -10.46
CA LYS A 25 -12.45 8.90 -10.05
C LYS A 25 -11.81 7.53 -10.23
N ILE A 26 -10.53 7.43 -9.85
CA ILE A 26 -9.75 6.18 -9.85
C ILE A 26 -9.48 5.71 -8.41
N HIS A 27 -9.32 4.42 -8.20
CA HIS A 27 -8.96 3.90 -6.88
C HIS A 27 -7.49 4.18 -6.54
N HIS A 28 -7.25 4.79 -5.39
CA HIS A 28 -5.92 4.88 -4.80
C HIS A 28 -5.51 3.50 -4.24
N VAL A 29 -4.32 3.03 -4.64
CA VAL A 29 -3.76 1.76 -4.19
C VAL A 29 -2.36 2.02 -3.63
N ALA A 30 -2.16 1.69 -2.35
CA ALA A 30 -0.88 1.82 -1.68
C ALA A 30 -0.49 0.50 -0.99
N THR A 31 0.71 0.01 -1.25
CA THR A 31 1.20 -1.29 -0.74
C THR A 31 1.14 -1.37 0.78
N GLY A 32 1.47 -0.27 1.49
CA GLY A 32 1.38 -0.21 2.95
C GLY A 32 -0.04 -0.42 3.48
N ASP A 33 -1.06 0.14 2.82
CA ASP A 33 -2.46 -0.03 3.22
C ASP A 33 -2.95 -1.45 2.95
N ILE A 34 -2.54 -2.05 1.82
CA ILE A 34 -2.85 -3.44 1.50
C ILE A 34 -2.31 -4.38 2.58
N PHE A 35 -1.05 -4.22 2.98
CA PHE A 35 -0.46 -5.03 4.06
C PHE A 35 -1.21 -4.84 5.38
N ARG A 36 -1.43 -3.58 5.81
CA ARG A 36 -2.16 -3.27 7.04
C ARG A 36 -3.56 -3.89 7.06
N LYS A 37 -4.29 -3.79 5.94
CA LYS A 37 -5.63 -4.38 5.79
C LYS A 37 -5.57 -5.91 5.93
N ASN A 38 -4.68 -6.58 5.21
CA ASN A 38 -4.54 -8.04 5.27
C ASN A 38 -4.13 -8.54 6.66
N PHE A 39 -3.30 -7.79 7.40
CA PHE A 39 -2.95 -8.11 8.79
C PHE A 39 -4.15 -7.97 9.72
N LYS A 40 -4.93 -6.88 9.59
CA LYS A 40 -6.12 -6.63 10.40
C LYS A 40 -7.20 -7.67 10.16
N GLU A 41 -7.41 -8.05 8.90
CA GLU A 41 -8.42 -9.03 8.49
C GLU A 41 -7.97 -10.49 8.68
N ASN A 42 -6.74 -10.72 9.15
CA ASN A 42 -6.18 -12.06 9.37
C ASN A 42 -6.32 -12.98 8.14
N THR A 43 -6.16 -12.42 6.94
CA THR A 43 -6.24 -13.19 5.70
C THR A 43 -5.11 -14.22 5.62
N LYS A 44 -5.25 -15.24 4.77
CA LYS A 44 -4.18 -16.23 4.56
C LYS A 44 -2.87 -15.56 4.15
N LEU A 45 -2.94 -14.63 3.19
CA LEU A 45 -1.80 -13.82 2.75
C LEU A 45 -1.24 -12.96 3.90
N GLY A 46 -2.10 -12.28 4.67
CA GLY A 46 -1.67 -11.48 5.81
C GLY A 46 -0.90 -12.30 6.84
N LYS A 47 -1.35 -13.53 7.14
CA LYS A 47 -0.64 -14.45 8.04
C LYS A 47 0.71 -14.90 7.48
N GLU A 48 0.78 -15.21 6.19
CA GLU A 48 2.03 -15.61 5.53
C GLU A 48 3.03 -14.45 5.50
N SER A 49 2.63 -13.28 5.01
CA SER A 49 3.49 -12.09 4.94
C SER A 49 3.97 -11.63 6.32
N LYS A 50 3.13 -11.75 7.36
CA LYS A 50 3.52 -11.39 8.74
C LYS A 50 4.66 -12.26 9.27
N LYS A 51 4.78 -13.54 8.85
CA LYS A 51 5.90 -14.41 9.23
C LYS A 51 7.24 -13.89 8.71
N PHE A 52 7.27 -13.42 7.46
CA PHE A 52 8.48 -12.84 6.86
C PHE A 52 8.88 -11.54 7.56
N ILE A 53 7.92 -10.63 7.77
CA ILE A 53 8.18 -9.35 8.44
C ILE A 53 8.65 -9.55 9.89
N ALA A 54 8.06 -10.50 10.63
CA ALA A 54 8.48 -10.82 12.00
C ALA A 54 9.93 -11.37 12.07
N GLN A 55 10.44 -11.94 10.97
CA GLN A 55 11.83 -12.39 10.84
C GLN A 55 12.77 -11.30 10.28
N GLY A 56 12.27 -10.08 10.07
CA GLY A 56 13.02 -9.00 9.41
C GLY A 56 13.29 -9.24 7.93
N LYS A 57 12.54 -10.14 7.28
CA LYS A 57 12.70 -10.49 5.86
C LYS A 57 11.73 -9.69 4.99
N LEU A 58 12.13 -9.46 3.74
CA LEU A 58 11.23 -8.95 2.71
C LEU A 58 10.13 -9.98 2.41
N VAL A 59 8.93 -9.48 2.19
CA VAL A 59 7.82 -10.30 1.68
C VAL A 59 8.06 -10.49 0.18
N PRO A 60 8.11 -11.75 -0.31
CA PRO A 60 8.29 -12.05 -1.73
C PRO A 60 7.08 -11.68 -2.58
#